data_AF-A0A9E6BCZ8-F1
#
_entry.id   AF-A0A9E6BCZ8-F1
#
_cell.length_a   1.000
_cell.length_b   1.000
_cell.length_c   1.000
_cell.angle_alpha   90.00
_cell.angle_beta   90.00
_cell.angle_gamma   90.00
#
_symmetry.space_group_name_H-M   'P 1'
#
loop_
_entity.id
_entity.type
_entity.pdbx_description
1 polymer ?
#
loop_
_entity_poly.entity_id
_entity_poly.type
_entity_poly.pdbx_seq_one_letter_code
_entity_poly.pdbx_strand_id
1 'polypeptide(L)'
;MGYEIFYDRRFILLDGKFIPLCQHGSNNCFEYNAQGRLISEKTWSVMNYLFPKRYIFSEEEIRALAEEYEKGSFFKSRYRRFEPGEFKKWFINGMKNAKPLEYYLEYGNRLYIAKHYQNKVERSYPKTSAELFTELSLAVLSDVDWLEIGFDGRDIYLPKRKRKKREKQRYPFYYVLINDKGHYLCRLTRYGYRYAVFTSYYVKKFKKESEALRYMNKYRLDKEWGFEVKRIDEPAML
;
A
#
# COMPACT_ATOMS: atom_id res chain seq x y z
N MET A 1 6.94 11.22 -22.69
CA MET A 1 7.90 10.64 -21.71
C MET A 1 7.25 9.43 -21.06
N GLY A 2 7.98 8.32 -20.95
CA GLY A 2 7.57 7.16 -20.17
C GLY A 2 7.92 7.33 -18.69
N TYR A 3 7.10 6.81 -17.79
CA TYR A 3 7.37 6.74 -16.36
C TYR A 3 6.85 5.43 -15.77
N GLU A 4 7.55 4.95 -14.74
CA GLU A 4 7.23 3.70 -14.06
C GLU A 4 6.17 3.92 -12.98
N ILE A 5 5.17 3.03 -12.96
CA ILE A 5 4.09 3.04 -11.98
C ILE A 5 4.24 1.82 -11.08
N PHE A 6 4.33 2.03 -9.77
CA PHE A 6 4.29 0.99 -8.76
C PHE A 6 2.88 0.85 -8.19
N TYR A 7 2.26 -0.30 -8.45
CA TYR A 7 0.87 -0.57 -8.10
C TYR A 7 0.74 -1.25 -6.73
N ASP A 8 1.61 -2.23 -6.46
CA ASP A 8 1.57 -3.03 -5.24
C ASP A 8 2.96 -3.58 -4.91
N ARG A 9 3.10 -4.17 -3.72
CA ARG A 9 4.32 -4.83 -3.25
C ARG A 9 4.01 -6.03 -2.38
N ARG A 10 4.85 -7.05 -2.46
CA ARG A 10 4.80 -8.25 -1.63
C ARG A 10 6.21 -8.61 -1.21
N PHE A 11 6.37 -8.96 0.06
CA PHE A 11 7.64 -9.38 0.61
C PHE A 11 7.49 -10.86 0.97
N ILE A 12 8.34 -11.70 0.39
CA ILE A 12 8.45 -13.10 0.79
C ILE A 12 9.46 -13.17 1.93
N LEU A 13 9.05 -13.77 3.05
CA LEU A 13 9.91 -13.98 4.22
C LEU A 13 10.63 -15.33 4.09
N LEU A 14 11.96 -15.28 4.13
CA LEU A 14 12.86 -16.43 4.10
C LEU A 14 13.84 -16.35 5.25
N ASP A 15 13.60 -17.09 6.34
CA ASP A 15 14.52 -17.18 7.50
C ASP A 15 15.06 -15.81 7.98
N GLY A 16 14.17 -14.88 8.29
CA GLY A 16 14.53 -13.52 8.73
C GLY A 16 15.00 -12.56 7.62
N LYS A 17 15.14 -13.03 6.38
CA LYS A 17 15.43 -12.23 5.19
C LYS A 17 14.22 -12.08 4.27
N PHE A 18 14.33 -11.23 3.27
CA PHE A 18 13.22 -10.82 2.41
C PHE A 18 13.54 -10.92 0.93
N ILE A 19 12.54 -11.28 0.14
CA ILE A 19 12.49 -11.03 -1.30
C ILE A 19 11.45 -9.93 -1.56
N PRO A 20 11.88 -8.71 -1.95
CA PRO A 20 10.98 -7.59 -2.20
C PRO A 20 10.43 -7.62 -3.63
N LEU A 21 9.24 -8.16 -3.83
CA LEU A 21 8.54 -8.15 -5.11
C LEU A 21 7.66 -6.90 -5.21
N CYS A 22 7.76 -6.18 -6.32
CA CYS A 22 6.86 -5.07 -6.63
C CYS A 22 6.09 -5.38 -7.91
N GLN A 23 4.81 -4.99 -7.90
CA GLN A 23 4.03 -4.91 -9.13
C GLN A 23 4.26 -3.54 -9.74
N HIS A 24 4.79 -3.51 -10.96
CA HIS A 24 5.06 -2.27 -11.65
C HIS A 24 4.79 -2.38 -13.15
N GLY A 25 4.77 -1.25 -13.82
CA GLY A 25 4.65 -1.17 -15.27
C GLY A 25 4.78 0.27 -15.77
N SER A 26 5.20 0.40 -17.03
CA SER A 26 5.30 1.68 -17.71
C SER A 26 3.92 2.26 -18.03
N ASN A 27 3.76 3.57 -17.90
CA ASN A 27 2.53 4.27 -18.27
C ASN A 27 2.18 4.19 -19.76
N ASN A 28 3.13 3.79 -20.61
CA ASN A 28 2.99 3.69 -22.06
C ASN A 28 2.89 2.24 -22.56
N CYS A 29 3.05 1.25 -21.68
CA CYS A 29 2.96 -0.16 -22.05
C CYS A 29 1.56 -0.70 -21.76
N PHE A 30 1.00 -1.44 -22.72
CA PHE A 30 -0.33 -1.99 -22.65
C PHE A 30 -0.34 -3.42 -23.19
N GLU A 31 -1.20 -4.24 -22.61
CA GLU A 31 -1.45 -5.62 -22.99
C GLU A 31 -2.94 -5.82 -23.27
N TYR A 32 -3.28 -6.82 -24.08
CA TYR A 32 -4.67 -7.22 -24.25
C TYR A 32 -5.07 -8.19 -23.15
N ASN A 33 -6.17 -7.90 -22.46
CA ASN A 33 -6.75 -8.85 -21.52
C ASN A 33 -7.45 -10.00 -22.26
N ALA A 34 -7.88 -11.02 -21.52
CA ALA A 34 -8.59 -12.19 -22.09
C ALA A 34 -9.89 -11.84 -22.84
N GLN A 35 -10.45 -10.64 -22.63
CA GLN A 35 -11.62 -10.12 -23.33
C GLN A 35 -11.26 -9.18 -24.50
N GLY A 36 -9.98 -9.15 -24.92
CA GLY A 36 -9.50 -8.32 -26.02
C GLY A 36 -9.48 -6.81 -25.71
N ARG A 37 -9.58 -6.41 -24.44
CA ARG A 37 -9.48 -5.01 -24.03
C ARG A 37 -8.04 -4.64 -23.76
N LEU A 38 -7.64 -3.49 -24.30
CA LEU A 38 -6.33 -2.90 -24.01
C LEU A 38 -6.30 -2.40 -22.57
N ILE A 39 -5.38 -2.94 -21.76
CA ILE A 39 -5.17 -2.58 -20.36
C ILE A 39 -3.69 -2.25 -20.13
N SER A 40 -3.37 -1.42 -19.15
CA SER A 40 -1.95 -1.13 -18.83
C SER A 40 -1.22 -2.40 -18.44
N GLU A 41 -0.02 -2.62 -18.98
CA GLU A 41 0.83 -3.75 -18.64
C GLU A 41 1.23 -3.69 -17.15
N LYS A 42 1.29 -4.85 -16.51
CA LYS A 42 1.80 -4.97 -15.15
C LYS A 42 2.57 -6.27 -14.99
N THR A 43 3.77 -6.18 -14.45
CA THR A 43 4.60 -7.33 -14.11
C THR A 43 4.99 -7.31 -12.63
N TRP A 44 5.33 -8.48 -12.10
CA TRP A 44 5.92 -8.64 -10.78
C TRP A 44 7.40 -8.92 -10.94
N SER A 45 8.25 -8.12 -10.30
CA SER A 45 9.69 -8.37 -10.30
C SER A 45 10.33 -8.01 -8.96
N VAL A 46 11.51 -8.58 -8.70
CA VAL A 46 12.29 -8.30 -7.49
C VAL A 46 12.97 -6.95 -7.62
N MET A 47 12.84 -6.14 -6.58
CA MET A 47 13.48 -4.84 -6.49
C MET A 47 14.93 -4.98 -6.03
N ASN A 48 15.85 -5.15 -6.98
CA ASN A 48 17.27 -5.38 -6.72
C ASN A 48 18.22 -4.44 -7.46
N TYR A 49 17.77 -3.24 -7.83
CA TYR A 49 18.56 -2.31 -8.67
C TYR A 49 20.00 -2.06 -8.17
N LEU A 50 20.19 -1.86 -6.86
CA LEU A 50 21.53 -1.66 -6.28
C LEU A 50 22.41 -2.91 -6.27
N PHE A 51 21.80 -4.09 -6.29
CA PHE A 51 22.49 -5.37 -6.12
C PHE A 51 22.05 -6.33 -7.24
N PRO A 52 22.52 -6.11 -8.48
CA PRO A 52 22.23 -7.01 -9.58
C PRO A 52 22.58 -8.46 -9.20
N LYS A 53 21.77 -9.42 -9.65
CA LYS A 53 21.88 -10.85 -9.31
C LYS A 53 21.69 -11.20 -7.83
N ARG A 54 21.34 -10.24 -6.98
CA ARG A 54 20.89 -10.50 -5.60
C ARG A 54 19.38 -10.45 -5.52
N TYR A 55 18.80 -11.38 -4.79
CA TYR A 55 17.34 -11.53 -4.70
C TYR A 55 16.84 -11.63 -3.25
N ILE A 56 17.73 -11.99 -2.32
CA ILE A 56 17.44 -12.15 -0.90
C ILE A 56 18.21 -11.07 -0.12
N PHE A 57 17.48 -10.33 0.72
CA PHE A 57 17.98 -9.13 1.38
C PHE A 57 17.71 -9.15 2.88
N SER A 58 18.66 -8.64 3.67
CA SER A 58 18.42 -8.30 5.08
C SER A 58 17.55 -7.05 5.21
N GLU A 59 17.10 -6.75 6.43
CA GLU A 59 16.32 -5.54 6.71
C GLU A 59 17.10 -4.26 6.38
N GLU A 60 18.40 -4.23 6.70
CA GLU A 60 19.32 -3.13 6.41
C GLU A 60 19.44 -2.90 4.89
N GLU A 61 19.54 -4.00 4.13
CA GLU A 61 19.65 -3.93 2.68
C GLU A 61 18.35 -3.50 2.02
N ILE A 62 17.19 -3.91 2.55
CA ILE A 62 15.89 -3.38 2.11
C ILE A 62 15.81 -1.87 2.35
N ARG A 63 16.33 -1.37 3.49
CA ARG A 63 16.37 0.07 3.76
C ARG A 63 17.27 0.81 2.77
N ALA A 64 18.44 0.26 2.46
CA ALA A 64 19.35 0.82 1.47
C ALA A 64 18.74 0.84 0.06
N LEU A 65 18.07 -0.25 -0.35
CA LEU A 65 17.29 -0.29 -1.59
C LEU A 65 16.22 0.80 -1.61
N ALA A 66 15.46 0.93 -0.52
CA ALA A 66 14.41 1.94 -0.41
C ALA A 66 14.95 3.37 -0.60
N GLU A 67 16.15 3.66 -0.11
CA GLU A 67 16.82 4.95 -0.26
C GLU A 67 17.25 5.22 -1.69
N GLU A 68 17.76 4.21 -2.39
CA GLU A 68 18.12 4.38 -3.80
C GLU A 68 16.90 4.58 -4.69
N TYR A 69 15.89 3.72 -4.55
CA TYR A 69 14.66 3.85 -5.33
C TYR A 69 13.94 5.19 -5.05
N GLU A 70 14.07 5.77 -3.86
CA GLU A 70 13.49 7.10 -3.58
C GLU A 70 14.05 8.21 -4.48
N LYS A 71 15.27 8.06 -5.00
CA LYS A 71 15.85 9.01 -5.97
C LYS A 71 15.16 8.95 -7.33
N GLY A 72 14.42 7.87 -7.61
CA GLY A 72 13.66 7.67 -8.84
C GLY A 72 12.41 8.53 -8.94
N SER A 73 11.92 8.74 -10.17
CA SER A 73 10.66 9.44 -10.43
C SER A 73 9.52 8.45 -10.65
N PHE A 74 9.00 7.91 -9.54
CA PHE A 74 7.98 6.86 -9.57
C PHE A 74 6.57 7.36 -9.28
N PHE A 75 5.59 6.63 -9.82
CA PHE A 75 4.17 6.96 -9.73
C PHE A 75 3.39 5.85 -9.00
N LYS A 76 2.36 6.25 -8.25
CA LYS A 76 1.38 5.35 -7.59
C LYS A 76 0.27 4.94 -8.55
N SER A 77 -0.01 5.79 -9.52
CA SER A 77 -1.01 5.59 -10.57
C SER A 77 -0.72 6.55 -11.72
N ARG A 78 -1.48 6.40 -12.81
CA ARG A 78 -1.52 7.39 -13.88
C ARG A 78 -1.77 8.78 -13.26
N TYR A 79 -0.85 9.72 -13.52
CA TYR A 79 -0.88 11.11 -13.03
C TYR A 79 -0.66 11.35 -11.54
N ARG A 80 -0.34 10.33 -10.72
CA ARG A 80 -0.10 10.53 -9.28
C ARG A 80 1.30 10.06 -8.90
N ARG A 81 2.22 11.00 -8.73
CA ARG A 81 3.60 10.74 -8.30
C ARG A 81 3.65 10.36 -6.81
N PHE A 82 4.67 9.60 -6.42
CA PHE A 82 5.08 9.54 -5.01
C PHE A 82 5.62 10.91 -4.57
N GLU A 83 5.20 11.36 -3.39
CA GLU A 83 5.74 12.54 -2.73
C GLU A 83 7.12 12.23 -2.13
N PRO A 84 7.96 13.24 -1.85
CA PRO A 84 9.27 13.02 -1.22
C PRO A 84 9.19 12.21 0.08
N GLY A 85 9.92 11.11 0.13
CA GLY A 85 9.99 10.14 1.23
C GLY A 85 8.80 9.18 1.30
N GLU A 86 7.80 9.29 0.41
CA GLU A 86 6.62 8.42 0.41
C GLU A 86 6.95 7.03 -0.13
N PHE A 87 7.78 6.93 -1.19
CA PHE A 87 8.15 5.63 -1.76
C PHE A 87 8.94 4.80 -0.75
N LYS A 88 9.97 5.38 -0.13
CA LYS A 88 10.79 4.77 0.92
C LYS A 88 9.91 4.23 2.05
N LYS A 89 9.02 5.07 2.59
CA LYS A 89 8.08 4.67 3.65
C LYS A 89 7.14 3.56 3.18
N TRP A 90 6.63 3.66 1.96
CA TRP A 90 5.77 2.65 1.37
C TRP A 90 6.51 1.31 1.29
N PHE A 91 7.66 1.26 0.61
CA PHE A 91 8.47 0.08 0.39
C PHE A 91 8.88 -0.60 1.71
N ILE A 92 9.48 0.12 2.66
CA ILE A 92 9.89 -0.40 3.98
C ILE A 92 8.71 -0.98 4.76
N ASN A 93 7.54 -0.32 4.74
CA ASN A 93 6.35 -0.84 5.40
C ASN A 93 5.84 -2.16 4.79
N GLY A 94 6.34 -2.56 3.61
CA GLY A 94 6.08 -3.86 3.00
C GLY A 94 6.58 -5.02 3.89
N MET A 95 7.75 -4.86 4.53
CA MET A 95 8.35 -5.89 5.39
C MET A 95 7.43 -6.29 6.55
N LYS A 96 6.66 -5.35 7.11
CA LYS A 96 5.70 -5.63 8.21
C LYS A 96 4.61 -6.61 7.84
N ASN A 97 4.32 -6.76 6.55
CA ASN A 97 3.33 -7.70 6.03
C ASN A 97 4.00 -8.82 5.23
N ALA A 98 5.30 -9.05 5.41
CA ALA A 98 5.99 -10.16 4.77
C ALA A 98 5.35 -11.49 5.17
N LYS A 99 5.27 -12.39 4.20
CA LYS A 99 4.66 -13.71 4.35
C LYS A 99 5.56 -14.76 3.73
N PRO A 100 5.60 -15.99 4.27
CA PRO A 100 6.31 -17.08 3.60
C PRO A 100 5.64 -17.41 2.26
N LEU A 101 6.33 -18.12 1.37
CA LEU A 101 5.82 -18.44 0.03
C LEU A 101 4.51 -19.23 0.11
N GLU A 102 4.44 -20.20 1.02
CA GLU A 102 3.33 -21.11 1.25
C GLU A 102 2.01 -20.35 1.48
N TYR A 103 2.08 -19.21 2.16
CA TYR A 103 0.91 -18.35 2.38
C TYR A 103 0.30 -17.88 1.06
N TYR A 104 1.11 -17.52 0.07
CA TYR A 104 0.60 -17.11 -1.24
C TYR A 104 0.07 -18.30 -2.04
N LEU A 105 0.76 -19.44 -1.97
CA LEU A 105 0.35 -20.67 -2.64
C LEU A 105 -1.00 -21.19 -2.14
N GLU A 106 -1.27 -21.08 -0.84
CA GLU A 106 -2.55 -21.47 -0.21
C GLU A 106 -3.76 -20.76 -0.87
N TYR A 107 -3.58 -19.52 -1.32
CA TYR A 107 -4.63 -18.75 -2.01
C TYR A 107 -4.56 -18.87 -3.53
N GLY A 108 -3.84 -19.87 -4.06
CA GLY A 108 -3.78 -20.16 -5.49
C GLY A 108 -2.86 -19.25 -6.30
N ASN A 109 -2.03 -18.43 -5.66
CA ASN A 109 -0.99 -17.70 -6.36
C ASN A 109 0.15 -18.64 -6.73
N ARG A 110 0.91 -18.32 -7.78
CA ARG A 110 2.10 -19.09 -8.17
C ARG A 110 3.28 -18.14 -8.31
N LEU A 111 4.39 -18.46 -7.68
CA LEU A 111 5.65 -17.78 -7.90
C LEU A 111 6.46 -18.56 -8.93
N TYR A 112 7.00 -17.88 -9.93
CA TYR A 112 7.93 -18.47 -10.87
C TYR A 112 9.34 -17.93 -10.64
N ILE A 113 10.32 -18.75 -11.00
CA ILE A 113 11.70 -18.34 -11.21
C ILE A 113 12.01 -18.69 -12.67
N ALA A 114 12.43 -17.70 -13.46
CA ALA A 114 12.94 -17.92 -14.80
C ALA A 114 14.46 -17.69 -14.80
N LYS A 115 15.21 -18.75 -15.10
CA LYS A 115 16.66 -18.73 -15.25
C LYS A 115 16.98 -18.49 -16.71
N HIS A 116 17.57 -17.32 -16.99
CA HIS A 116 17.95 -16.96 -18.33
C HIS A 116 19.42 -17.31 -18.55
N TYR A 117 19.65 -18.11 -19.59
CA TYR A 117 20.95 -18.45 -20.13
C TYR A 117 21.00 -17.94 -21.58
N GLN A 118 22.20 -17.80 -22.14
CA GLN A 118 22.41 -17.29 -23.50
C GLN A 118 21.45 -17.86 -24.57
N ASN A 119 21.14 -19.16 -24.49
CA ASN A 119 20.33 -19.85 -25.51
C ASN A 119 19.06 -20.53 -24.96
N LYS A 120 18.77 -20.41 -23.66
CA LYS A 120 17.62 -21.10 -23.05
C LYS A 120 17.06 -20.35 -21.85
N VAL A 121 15.77 -20.53 -21.62
CA VAL A 121 15.09 -20.07 -20.40
C VAL A 121 14.49 -21.28 -19.70
N GLU A 122 14.91 -21.51 -18.46
CA GLU A 122 14.35 -22.57 -17.62
C GLU A 122 13.42 -21.96 -16.58
N ARG A 123 12.19 -22.49 -16.47
CA ARG A 123 11.20 -22.02 -15.51
C ARG A 123 10.92 -23.07 -14.44
N SER A 124 10.91 -22.63 -13.20
CA SER A 124 10.57 -23.45 -12.03
C SER A 124 9.53 -22.74 -11.17
N TYR A 125 8.87 -23.54 -10.32
CA TYR A 125 7.73 -23.11 -9.50
C TYR A 125 7.87 -23.66 -8.08
N PRO A 126 8.68 -23.02 -7.23
CA PRO A 126 8.95 -23.50 -5.88
C PRO A 126 7.65 -23.65 -5.09
N LYS A 127 7.56 -24.71 -4.29
CA LYS A 127 6.40 -25.07 -3.47
C LYS A 127 6.57 -24.68 -2.01
N THR A 128 7.80 -24.41 -1.58
CA THR A 128 8.10 -23.99 -0.21
C THR A 128 9.10 -22.84 -0.19
N SER A 129 9.09 -22.05 0.88
CA SER A 129 10.10 -21.03 1.14
C SER A 129 11.51 -21.64 1.22
N ALA A 130 11.65 -22.86 1.75
CA ALA A 130 12.93 -23.56 1.81
C ALA A 130 13.45 -23.91 0.40
N GLU A 131 12.60 -24.48 -0.45
CA GLU A 131 12.93 -24.78 -1.85
C GLU A 131 13.29 -23.51 -2.63
N LEU A 132 12.51 -22.43 -2.46
CA LEU A 132 12.80 -21.12 -3.04
C LEU A 132 14.18 -20.62 -2.60
N PHE A 133 14.50 -20.71 -1.30
CA PHE A 133 15.79 -20.29 -0.79
C PHE A 133 16.93 -21.10 -1.43
N THR A 134 16.83 -22.43 -1.42
CA THR A 134 17.84 -23.32 -2.01
C THR A 134 18.03 -23.04 -3.49
N GLU A 135 16.94 -22.89 -4.24
CA GLU A 135 17.00 -22.64 -5.67
C GLU A 135 17.68 -21.30 -6.00
N LEU A 136 17.37 -20.25 -5.24
CA LEU A 136 18.01 -18.95 -5.42
C LEU A 136 19.49 -18.97 -5.02
N SER A 137 19.83 -19.67 -3.93
CA SER A 137 21.22 -19.84 -3.52
C SER A 137 22.04 -20.59 -4.58
N LEU A 138 21.49 -21.64 -5.18
CA LEU A 138 22.14 -22.38 -6.26
C LEU A 138 22.26 -21.53 -7.53
N ALA A 139 21.22 -20.77 -7.87
CA ALA A 139 21.22 -19.95 -9.07
C ALA A 139 22.30 -18.86 -9.04
N VAL A 140 22.55 -18.25 -7.88
CA VAL A 140 23.64 -17.26 -7.68
C VAL A 140 25.03 -17.87 -7.91
N LEU A 141 25.19 -19.18 -7.69
CA LEU A 141 26.46 -19.91 -7.86
C LEU A 141 26.64 -20.49 -9.28
N SER A 142 25.64 -20.37 -10.15
CA SER A 142 25.63 -20.97 -11.48
C SER A 142 25.87 -19.94 -12.59
N ASP A 143 26.19 -20.40 -13.81
CA ASP A 143 26.36 -19.57 -15.02
C ASP A 143 25.05 -18.99 -15.57
N VAL A 144 24.15 -18.57 -14.68
CA VAL A 144 22.91 -17.88 -15.06
C VAL A 144 23.23 -16.42 -15.36
N ASP A 145 22.79 -15.96 -16.53
CA ASP A 145 22.97 -14.58 -16.96
C ASP A 145 22.18 -13.64 -16.04
N TRP A 146 20.89 -13.94 -15.86
CA TRP A 146 20.02 -13.25 -14.90
C TRP A 146 18.81 -14.11 -14.50
N LEU A 147 18.25 -13.83 -13.33
CA LEU A 147 16.98 -14.42 -12.88
C LEU A 147 15.85 -13.41 -12.95
N GLU A 148 14.73 -13.90 -13.43
CA GLU A 148 13.42 -13.27 -13.28
C GLU A 148 12.66 -13.99 -12.17
N ILE A 149 12.10 -13.25 -11.23
CA ILE A 149 11.28 -13.82 -10.16
C ILE A 149 10.05 -12.95 -10.04
N GLY A 150 8.89 -13.57 -10.16
CA GLY A 150 7.61 -12.89 -10.19
C GLY A 150 6.47 -13.81 -9.81
N PHE A 151 5.32 -13.22 -9.53
CA PHE A 151 4.08 -13.98 -9.44
C PHE A 151 3.48 -14.14 -10.84
N ASP A 152 2.97 -15.33 -11.14
CA ASP A 152 2.16 -15.54 -12.34
C ASP A 152 0.90 -14.69 -12.26
N GLY A 153 0.63 -14.00 -13.36
CA GLY A 153 -0.55 -13.19 -13.52
C GLY A 153 -0.43 -11.80 -12.90
N ARG A 154 -1.42 -10.98 -13.25
CA ARG A 154 -1.48 -9.58 -12.87
C ARG A 154 -1.77 -9.44 -11.37
N ASP A 155 -2.89 -9.99 -10.92
CA ASP A 155 -3.41 -9.72 -9.58
C ASP A 155 -3.04 -10.83 -8.60
N ILE A 156 -2.76 -10.42 -7.36
CA ILE A 156 -2.51 -11.34 -6.26
C ILE A 156 -3.82 -11.65 -5.55
N TYR A 157 -4.16 -12.93 -5.50
CA TYR A 157 -5.34 -13.46 -4.85
C TYR A 157 -5.06 -13.60 -3.36
N LEU A 158 -5.59 -12.68 -2.55
CA LEU A 158 -5.54 -12.76 -1.10
C LEU A 158 -6.91 -12.45 -0.51
N PRO A 159 -7.24 -13.02 0.67
CA PRO A 159 -8.50 -12.75 1.30
C PRO A 159 -8.62 -11.25 1.60
N LYS A 160 -9.76 -10.67 1.25
CA LYS A 160 -10.04 -9.27 1.59
C LYS A 160 -9.95 -9.12 3.10
N ARG A 161 -9.08 -8.21 3.55
CA ARG A 161 -8.93 -7.92 4.98
C ARG A 161 -10.29 -7.44 5.52
N LYS A 162 -10.96 -8.28 6.31
CA LYS A 162 -12.22 -7.91 6.97
C LYS A 162 -11.91 -6.76 7.92
N ARG A 163 -12.36 -5.55 7.56
CA ARG A 163 -12.24 -4.40 8.46
C ARG A 163 -13.12 -4.70 9.68
N LYS A 164 -12.53 -4.82 10.87
CA LYS A 164 -13.30 -4.92 12.12
C LYS A 164 -14.30 -3.77 12.13
N LYS A 165 -15.60 -4.09 12.17
CA LYS A 165 -16.63 -3.07 12.39
C LYS A 165 -16.34 -2.49 13.77
N ARG A 166 -16.23 -1.16 13.85
CA ARG A 166 -16.17 -0.50 15.16
C ARG A 166 -17.53 -0.67 15.79
N GLU A 167 -17.58 -1.28 16.97
CA GLU A 167 -18.80 -1.30 17.78
C GLU A 167 -19.09 0.13 18.25
N LYS A 168 -20.33 0.57 18.03
CA LYS A 168 -20.79 1.86 18.53
C LYS A 168 -21.02 1.72 20.04
N GLN A 169 -20.37 2.56 20.83
CA GLN A 169 -20.57 2.60 22.27
C GLN A 169 -21.46 3.78 22.62
N ARG A 170 -22.27 3.64 23.67
CA ARG A 170 -23.08 4.74 24.19
C ARG A 170 -22.20 5.62 25.06
N TYR A 171 -22.09 6.90 24.72
CA TYR A 171 -21.43 7.91 25.54
C TYR A 171 -22.47 8.80 26.19
N PRO A 172 -22.28 9.20 27.46
CA PRO A 172 -23.22 10.09 28.17
C PRO A 172 -23.19 11.53 27.63
N PHE A 173 -22.08 11.94 27.03
CA PHE A 173 -21.90 13.22 26.37
C PHE A 173 -21.02 13.05 25.13
N TYR A 174 -21.02 14.03 24.25
CA TYR A 174 -20.15 14.07 23.08
C TYR A 174 -19.75 15.50 22.75
N TYR A 175 -18.73 15.63 21.90
CA TYR A 175 -18.27 16.93 21.41
C TYR A 175 -18.64 17.11 19.94
N VAL A 176 -18.97 18.35 19.57
CA VAL A 176 -19.28 18.77 18.20
C VAL A 176 -18.50 20.02 17.85
N LEU A 177 -18.45 20.35 16.57
CA LEU A 177 -17.92 21.64 16.10
C LEU A 177 -19.10 22.51 15.69
N ILE A 178 -19.18 23.70 16.28
CA ILE A 178 -20.18 24.73 15.98
C ILE A 178 -19.47 26.03 15.65
N ASN A 179 -19.95 26.81 14.68
CA ASN A 179 -19.38 28.12 14.39
C ASN A 179 -20.22 29.28 14.92
N ASP A 180 -19.70 30.49 14.74
CA ASP A 180 -20.33 31.79 15.03
C ASP A 180 -21.75 31.93 14.46
N LYS A 181 -22.05 31.29 13.32
CA LYS A 181 -23.38 31.26 12.68
C LYS A 181 -24.33 30.19 13.25
N GLY A 182 -23.91 29.46 14.28
CA GLY A 182 -24.70 28.36 14.86
C GLY A 182 -24.73 27.09 14.01
N HIS A 183 -23.84 26.96 13.02
CA HIS A 183 -23.78 25.80 12.14
C HIS A 183 -22.99 24.66 12.78
N TYR A 184 -23.63 23.51 12.95
CA TYR A 184 -22.98 22.27 13.38
C TYR A 184 -22.33 21.57 12.19
N LEU A 185 -21.04 21.25 12.28
CA LEU A 185 -20.31 20.60 11.20
C LEU A 185 -20.79 19.16 10.96
N CYS A 186 -21.25 18.85 9.75
CA CYS A 186 -21.56 17.47 9.33
C CYS A 186 -20.36 16.83 8.61
N ARG A 187 -19.89 17.48 7.53
CA ARG A 187 -18.70 17.02 6.78
C ARG A 187 -18.08 18.15 5.96
N LEU A 188 -16.81 17.99 5.62
CA LEU A 188 -16.14 18.81 4.61
C LEU A 188 -16.46 18.29 3.21
N THR A 189 -16.48 19.21 2.25
CA THR A 189 -16.72 18.98 0.83
C THR A 189 -15.65 19.72 0.03
N ARG A 190 -15.58 19.48 -1.28
CA ARG A 190 -14.65 20.21 -2.16
C ARG A 190 -14.87 21.73 -2.13
N TYR A 191 -16.09 22.20 -1.84
CA TYR A 191 -16.51 23.60 -1.93
C TYR A 191 -16.72 24.29 -0.57
N GLY A 192 -16.30 23.67 0.54
CA GLY A 192 -16.55 24.17 1.89
C GLY A 192 -17.13 23.07 2.78
N TYR A 193 -18.12 23.38 3.60
CA TYR A 193 -18.68 22.46 4.58
C TYR A 193 -20.20 22.28 4.46
N ARG A 194 -20.67 21.07 4.78
CA ARG A 194 -22.09 20.80 5.02
C ARG A 194 -22.35 20.91 6.51
N TYR A 195 -23.44 21.58 6.87
CA TYR A 195 -23.83 21.80 8.26
C TYR A 195 -25.27 21.38 8.55
N ALA A 196 -25.59 21.34 9.84
CA ALA A 196 -26.95 21.32 10.37
C ALA A 196 -27.13 22.53 11.31
N VAL A 197 -28.37 22.98 11.53
CA VAL A 197 -28.68 24.11 12.42
C VAL A 197 -28.96 23.62 13.86
N PHE A 198 -29.14 22.31 14.03
CA PHE A 198 -29.37 21.64 15.31
C PHE A 198 -28.56 20.34 15.39
N THR A 199 -28.40 19.83 16.61
CA THR A 199 -27.76 18.53 16.85
C THR A 199 -28.59 17.42 16.19
N SER A 200 -28.02 16.77 15.17
CA SER A 200 -28.69 15.70 14.41
C SER A 200 -27.78 14.48 14.24
N TYR A 201 -28.32 13.42 13.65
CA TYR A 201 -27.54 12.23 13.30
C TYR A 201 -26.38 12.53 12.33
N TYR A 202 -26.51 13.57 11.50
CA TYR A 202 -25.52 13.93 10.48
C TYR A 202 -24.35 14.75 11.01
N VAL A 203 -24.51 15.34 12.21
CA VAL A 203 -23.47 16.14 12.85
C VAL A 203 -22.29 15.25 13.22
N LYS A 204 -21.09 15.75 12.96
CA LYS A 204 -19.86 15.06 13.31
C LYS A 204 -19.62 15.13 14.81
N LYS A 205 -19.69 13.96 15.45
CA LYS A 205 -19.56 13.80 16.90
C LYS A 205 -18.21 13.18 17.25
N PHE A 206 -17.60 13.66 18.32
CA PHE A 206 -16.30 13.22 18.83
C PHE A 206 -16.46 12.71 20.26
N LYS A 207 -15.66 11.69 20.60
CA LYS A 207 -15.71 11.05 21.93
C LYS A 207 -14.96 11.87 22.97
N LYS A 208 -13.88 12.52 22.55
CA LYS A 208 -13.02 13.36 23.39
C LYS A 208 -12.85 14.73 22.76
N GLU A 209 -12.72 15.74 23.61
CA GLU A 209 -12.44 17.11 23.19
C GLU A 209 -11.15 17.20 22.35
N SER A 210 -10.11 16.48 22.75
CA SER A 210 -8.83 16.44 22.04
C SER A 210 -8.97 15.88 20.61
N GLU A 211 -9.92 14.98 20.35
CA GLU A 211 -10.19 14.49 18.99
C GLU A 211 -10.86 15.56 18.13
N ALA A 212 -11.79 16.33 18.72
CA ALA A 212 -12.46 17.45 18.06
C ALA A 212 -11.45 18.56 17.74
N LEU A 213 -10.62 18.96 18.72
CA LEU A 213 -9.55 19.96 18.54
C LEU A 213 -8.55 19.54 17.47
N ARG A 214 -8.08 18.28 17.50
CA ARG A 214 -7.17 17.77 16.47
C ARG A 214 -7.79 17.82 15.07
N TYR A 215 -9.08 17.50 14.96
CA TYR A 215 -9.79 17.58 13.69
C TYR A 215 -9.93 19.03 13.22
N MET A 216 -10.32 19.93 14.12
CA MET A 216 -10.45 21.37 13.86
C MET A 216 -9.13 21.97 13.36
N ASN A 217 -8.04 21.74 14.08
CA ASN A 217 -6.70 22.25 13.75
C ASN A 217 -6.17 21.68 12.44
N LYS A 218 -6.42 20.40 12.17
CA LYS A 218 -5.98 19.75 10.92
C LYS A 218 -6.54 20.45 9.68
N TYR A 219 -7.76 20.95 9.76
CA TYR A 219 -8.46 21.61 8.65
C TYR A 219 -8.63 23.12 8.86
N ARG A 220 -7.97 23.70 9.87
CA ARG A 220 -7.99 25.14 10.19
C ARG A 220 -9.41 25.73 10.25
N LEU A 221 -10.36 24.95 10.76
CA LEU A 221 -11.79 25.29 10.72
C LEU A 221 -12.13 26.49 11.61
N ASP A 222 -11.36 26.69 12.68
CA ASP A 222 -11.38 27.86 13.55
C ASP A 222 -11.08 29.13 12.77
N LYS A 223 -10.03 29.10 11.92
CA LYS A 223 -9.58 30.29 11.17
C LYS A 223 -10.40 30.55 9.92
N GLU A 224 -10.77 29.50 9.19
CA GLU A 224 -11.47 29.65 7.91
C GLU A 224 -12.96 29.93 8.09
N TRP A 225 -13.58 29.36 9.11
CA TRP A 225 -15.04 29.37 9.26
C TRP A 225 -15.53 29.59 10.71
N GLY A 226 -14.65 29.97 11.64
CA GLY A 226 -15.03 30.35 13.00
C GLY A 226 -15.56 29.20 13.85
N PHE A 227 -15.13 27.95 13.59
CA PHE A 227 -15.57 26.80 14.37
C PHE A 227 -14.91 26.73 15.75
N GLU A 228 -15.72 26.33 16.73
CA GLU A 228 -15.34 26.07 18.11
C GLU A 228 -15.84 24.69 18.55
N VAL A 229 -15.20 24.12 19.57
CA VAL A 229 -15.61 22.84 20.14
C VAL A 229 -16.69 23.07 21.20
N LYS A 230 -17.83 22.42 21.05
CA LYS A 230 -18.92 22.44 22.03
C LYS A 230 -19.19 21.06 22.58
N ARG A 231 -19.27 20.95 23.90
CA ARG A 231 -19.74 19.74 24.60
C ARG A 231 -21.27 19.72 24.63
N ILE A 232 -21.83 18.55 24.34
CA ILE A 232 -23.27 18.27 24.39
C ILE A 232 -23.49 17.14 25.38
N ASP A 233 -24.18 17.44 26.47
CA ASP A 233 -24.50 16.49 27.55
C ASP A 233 -25.76 15.67 27.23
N GLU A 234 -25.78 15.10 26.03
CA GLU A 234 -26.82 14.17 25.60
C GLU A 234 -26.20 12.82 25.25
N PRO A 235 -26.88 11.71 25.56
CA PRO A 235 -26.36 10.40 25.24
C PRO A 235 -26.34 10.17 23.73
N ALA A 236 -25.21 9.69 23.20
CA ALA A 236 -25.07 9.36 21.78
C ALA A 236 -24.32 8.04 21.54
N MET A 237 -24.67 7.34 20.47
CA MET A 237 -24.00 6.12 20.01
C MET A 237 -22.87 6.46 19.03
N LEU A 238 -21.61 6.26 19.43
CA LEU A 238 -20.39 6.65 18.69
C LEU A 238 -19.37 5.52 18.48
#